data_AF-A0A2Z7A2B1-F1
#
_entry.id   AF-A0A2Z7A2B1-F1
#
_cell.length_a   1.000
_cell.length_b   1.000
_cell.length_c   1.000
_cell.angle_alpha   90.00
_cell.angle_beta   90.00
_cell.angle_gamma   90.00
#
_symmetry.space_group_name_H-M   'P 1'
#
loop_
_entity.id
_entity.type
_entity.pdbx_description
1 polymer ?
#
loop_
_entity_poly.entity_id
_entity_poly.type
_entity_poly.pdbx_seq_one_letter_code
_entity_poly.pdbx_strand_id
1 'polypeptide(L)'
;MKKELEDTQVALEASHKVIAGLNEIGLSMSKKIEKMKVKQQLAKANHVECRQKFQASIHEAEDSMQAQHLIIEALVDEKDILLQTIHGLQEANNAPAPFDGEWEGEPEEEPEEEEIEDIPLGEGEIDDE
;
A
#
# COMPACT_ATOMS: atom_id res chain seq x y z
N MET A 1 -16.58 3.29 -75.81
CA MET A 1 -17.32 2.14 -75.27
C MET A 1 -16.45 1.04 -74.66
N LYS A 2 -15.76 0.15 -75.41
CA LYS A 2 -14.99 -0.96 -74.75
C LYS A 2 -13.89 -0.48 -73.79
N LYS A 3 -13.08 0.48 -74.23
CA LYS A 3 -11.99 1.05 -73.41
C LYS A 3 -12.48 1.72 -72.13
N GLU A 4 -13.56 2.50 -72.21
CA GLU A 4 -14.16 3.16 -71.04
C GLU A 4 -14.70 2.16 -70.02
N LEU A 5 -15.20 1.01 -70.49
CA LEU A 5 -15.67 -0.06 -69.61
C LEU A 5 -14.51 -0.70 -68.84
N GLU A 6 -13.38 -0.95 -69.50
CA GLU A 6 -12.15 -1.47 -68.89
C GLU A 6 -11.55 -0.47 -67.88
N ASP A 7 -11.49 0.82 -68.23
CA ASP A 7 -10.99 1.86 -67.32
C ASP A 7 -11.86 1.96 -66.06
N THR A 8 -13.19 1.82 -66.20
CA THR A 8 -14.12 1.79 -65.05
C THR A 8 -13.92 0.55 -64.18
N GLN A 9 -13.66 -0.61 -64.79
CA GLN A 9 -13.39 -1.85 -64.07
C GLN A 9 -12.10 -1.77 -63.24
N VAL A 10 -11.04 -1.21 -63.83
CA VAL A 10 -9.77 -0.97 -63.12
C VAL A 10 -9.96 -0.02 -61.94
N ALA A 11 -10.73 1.06 -62.13
CA ALA A 11 -11.04 2.01 -61.06
C ALA A 11 -11.85 1.35 -59.93
N LEU A 12 -12.80 0.47 -60.26
CA LEU A 12 -13.58 -0.28 -59.28
C LEU A 12 -12.71 -1.24 -58.45
N GLU A 13 -11.81 -1.98 -59.09
CA GLU A 13 -10.89 -2.88 -58.40
C GLU A 13 -9.94 -2.11 -57.47
N ALA A 14 -9.42 -0.98 -57.93
CA ALA A 14 -8.60 -0.08 -57.10
C ALA A 14 -9.40 0.42 -55.88
N SER A 15 -10.67 0.80 -56.08
CA SER A 15 -11.55 1.27 -55.00
C SER A 15 -11.79 0.18 -53.95
N HIS A 16 -12.05 -1.06 -54.35
CA HIS A 16 -12.21 -2.17 -53.42
C HIS A 16 -10.94 -2.47 -52.61
N LYS A 17 -9.76 -2.38 -53.22
CA LYS A 17 -8.48 -2.55 -52.50
C LYS A 17 -8.28 -1.46 -51.46
N VAL A 18 -8.60 -0.21 -51.79
CA VAL A 18 -8.55 0.91 -50.83
C VAL A 18 -9.53 0.68 -49.68
N ILE A 19 -10.78 0.29 -49.97
CA ILE A 19 -11.80 -0.01 -48.94
C ILE A 19 -11.34 -1.15 -48.02
N ALA A 20 -10.79 -2.22 -48.59
CA ALA A 20 -10.29 -3.35 -47.81
C ALA A 20 -9.15 -2.94 -46.86
N GLY A 21 -8.18 -2.16 -47.35
CA GLY A 21 -7.08 -1.65 -46.53
C GLY A 21 -7.55 -0.73 -45.40
N LEU A 22 -8.50 0.17 -45.69
CA LEU A 22 -9.11 1.03 -44.66
C LEU A 22 -9.85 0.23 -43.59
N ASN A 23 -10.56 -0.83 -43.98
CA ASN A 23 -11.27 -1.69 -43.03
C ASN A 23 -10.30 -2.45 -42.12
N GLU A 24 -9.19 -2.97 -42.66
CA GLU A 24 -8.14 -3.63 -41.87
C GLU A 24 -7.50 -2.68 -40.85
N ILE A 25 -7.20 -1.45 -41.26
CA ILE A 25 -6.68 -0.40 -40.36
C ILE A 25 -7.71 -0.11 -39.25
N GLY A 26 -8.98 0.07 -39.62
CA GLY A 26 -10.06 0.31 -38.66
C GLY A 26 -10.17 -0.80 -37.61
N LEU A 27 -10.16 -2.06 -38.05
CA LEU A 27 -10.20 -3.23 -37.16
C LEU A 27 -8.99 -3.29 -36.22
N SER A 28 -7.78 -3.01 -36.74
CA SER A 28 -6.55 -2.97 -35.95
C SER A 28 -6.59 -1.90 -34.86
N MET A 29 -7.06 -0.69 -35.22
CA MET A 29 -7.24 0.41 -34.27
C MET A 29 -8.28 0.08 -33.21
N SER A 30 -9.44 -0.47 -33.60
CA SER A 30 -10.47 -0.91 -32.65
C SER A 30 -9.92 -1.91 -31.64
N LYS A 31 -9.13 -2.89 -32.09
CA LYS A 31 -8.46 -3.87 -31.22
C LYS A 31 -7.47 -3.22 -30.26
N LYS A 32 -6.72 -2.20 -30.70
CA LYS A 32 -5.81 -1.45 -29.82
C LYS A 32 -6.57 -0.67 -28.75
N ILE A 33 -7.67 -0.01 -29.11
CA ILE A 33 -8.54 0.72 -28.17
C ILE A 33 -9.12 -0.22 -27.11
N GLU A 34 -9.58 -1.41 -27.51
CA GLU A 34 -10.12 -2.38 -26.56
C GLU A 34 -9.06 -2.87 -25.57
N LYS A 35 -7.83 -3.16 -26.04
CA LYS A 35 -6.70 -3.49 -25.15
C LYS A 35 -6.39 -2.37 -24.16
N MET A 36 -6.40 -1.11 -24.61
CA MET A 36 -6.16 0.04 -23.73
C MET A 36 -7.25 0.16 -22.65
N LYS A 37 -8.52 -0.07 -23.00
CA LYS A 37 -9.62 -0.09 -22.02
C LYS A 37 -9.43 -1.18 -20.97
N VAL A 38 -9.02 -2.38 -21.38
CA VAL A 38 -8.75 -3.49 -20.43
C VAL A 38 -7.60 -3.12 -19.48
N LYS A 39 -6.47 -2.59 -20.01
CA LYS A 39 -5.35 -2.13 -19.17
C LYS A 39 -5.79 -1.05 -18.18
N GLN A 40 -6.62 -0.10 -18.62
CA GLN A 40 -7.13 0.96 -17.75
C GLN A 40 -8.00 0.41 -16.60
N GLN A 41 -8.87 -0.56 -16.88
CA GLN A 41 -9.69 -1.19 -15.84
C GLN A 41 -8.84 -2.02 -14.88
N LEU A 42 -7.84 -2.74 -15.39
CA LEU A 42 -6.88 -3.47 -14.55
C LEU A 42 -6.11 -2.54 -13.61
N ALA A 43 -5.61 -1.41 -14.12
CA ALA A 43 -4.90 -0.42 -13.30
C ALA A 43 -5.80 0.13 -12.18
N LYS A 44 -7.07 0.43 -12.48
CA LYS A 44 -8.04 0.86 -11.48
C LYS A 44 -8.32 -0.22 -10.43
N ALA A 45 -8.50 -1.47 -10.85
CA ALA A 45 -8.73 -2.60 -9.95
C ALA A 45 -7.52 -2.82 -9.02
N ASN A 46 -6.30 -2.85 -9.59
CA ASN A 46 -5.07 -3.01 -8.83
C ASN A 46 -4.88 -1.89 -7.80
N HIS A 47 -5.20 -0.64 -8.15
CA HIS A 47 -5.11 0.48 -7.22
C HIS A 47 -6.08 0.31 -6.03
N VAL A 48 -7.33 -0.10 -6.29
CA VAL A 48 -8.32 -0.36 -5.24
C VAL A 48 -7.89 -1.53 -4.34
N GLU A 49 -7.42 -2.63 -4.94
CA GLU A 49 -6.94 -3.79 -4.20
C GLU A 49 -5.73 -3.43 -3.32
N CYS A 50 -4.78 -2.68 -3.88
CA CYS A 50 -3.60 -2.18 -3.17
C CYS A 50 -4.01 -1.33 -1.96
N ARG A 51 -4.92 -0.36 -2.16
CA ARG A 51 -5.46 0.46 -1.07
C ARG A 51 -6.12 -0.38 0.02
N GLN A 52 -6.91 -1.39 -0.35
CA GLN A 52 -7.58 -2.27 0.61
C GLN A 52 -6.58 -3.09 1.43
N LYS A 53 -5.54 -3.64 0.80
CA LYS A 53 -4.50 -4.41 1.50
C LYS A 53 -3.77 -3.57 2.53
N PHE A 54 -3.32 -2.38 2.14
CA PHE A 54 -2.66 -1.47 3.07
C PHE A 54 -3.58 -1.06 4.22
N GLN A 55 -4.86 -0.76 3.93
CA GLN A 55 -5.81 -0.43 4.97
C GLN A 55 -6.04 -1.60 5.95
N ALA A 56 -6.09 -2.84 5.46
CA ALA A 56 -6.22 -4.01 6.32
C ALA A 56 -4.98 -4.21 7.21
N SER A 57 -3.77 -4.06 6.65
CA SER A 57 -2.53 -4.18 7.41
C SER A 57 -2.36 -3.09 8.47
N ILE A 58 -2.77 -1.85 8.16
CA ILE A 58 -2.79 -0.75 9.15
C ILE A 58 -3.73 -1.10 10.30
N HIS A 59 -4.95 -1.55 9.99
CA HIS A 59 -5.92 -1.86 11.03
C HIS A 59 -5.49 -3.04 11.91
N GLU A 60 -4.89 -4.08 11.32
CA GLU A 60 -4.31 -5.20 12.07
C GLU A 60 -3.19 -4.74 13.01
N ALA A 61 -2.33 -3.83 12.56
CA ALA A 61 -1.29 -3.25 13.40
C ALA A 61 -1.87 -2.39 14.54
N GLU A 62 -2.87 -1.56 14.25
CA GLU A 62 -3.59 -0.75 15.25
C GLU A 62 -4.23 -1.63 16.33
N ASP A 63 -4.94 -2.69 15.92
CA ASP A 63 -5.57 -3.65 16.84
C ASP A 63 -4.52 -4.37 17.71
N SER A 64 -3.40 -4.78 17.11
CA SER A 64 -2.29 -5.40 17.84
C SER A 64 -1.67 -4.44 18.86
N MET A 65 -1.45 -3.18 18.48
CA MET A 65 -0.92 -2.16 19.38
C MET A 65 -1.88 -1.88 20.54
N GLN A 66 -3.19 -1.79 20.29
CA GLN A 66 -4.19 -1.66 21.36
C GLN A 66 -4.17 -2.86 22.30
N ALA A 67 -4.09 -4.08 21.78
CA ALA A 67 -4.01 -5.28 22.61
C ALA A 67 -2.75 -5.29 23.49
N GLN A 68 -1.60 -4.91 22.93
CA GLN A 68 -0.36 -4.77 23.69
C GLN A 68 -0.46 -3.69 24.76
N HIS A 69 -1.06 -2.54 24.46
CA HIS A 69 -1.28 -1.46 25.42
C HIS A 69 -2.06 -1.94 26.65
N LEU A 70 -3.13 -2.69 26.46
CA LEU A 70 -3.92 -3.26 27.55
C LEU A 70 -3.13 -4.27 28.40
N ILE A 71 -2.24 -5.06 27.77
CA ILE A 71 -1.36 -5.99 28.49
C ILE A 71 -0.36 -5.22 29.35
N ILE A 72 0.24 -4.16 28.79
CA ILE A 72 1.21 -3.33 29.52
C ILE A 72 0.53 -2.66 30.71
N GLU A 73 -0.68 -2.10 30.54
CA GLU A 73 -1.46 -1.51 31.63
C GLU A 73 -1.69 -2.52 32.77
N ALA A 74 -2.12 -3.74 32.44
CA ALA A 74 -2.32 -4.78 33.44
C ALA A 74 -1.03 -5.20 34.17
N LEU A 75 0.11 -5.25 33.45
CA LEU A 75 1.40 -5.58 34.05
C LEU A 75 1.92 -4.47 34.97
N VAL A 76 1.67 -3.19 34.63
CA VAL A 76 2.01 -2.05 35.48
C VAL A 76 1.24 -2.12 36.79
N ASP A 77 -0.07 -2.41 36.74
CA ASP A 77 -0.92 -2.60 37.92
C ASP A 77 -0.44 -3.77 38.78
N GLU A 78 -0.13 -4.92 38.17
CA GLU A 78 0.38 -6.09 38.88
C GLU A 78 1.72 -5.80 39.56
N LYS A 79 2.63 -5.09 38.87
CA LYS A 79 3.92 -4.66 39.42
C LYS A 79 3.72 -3.79 40.67
N ASP A 80 2.78 -2.86 40.66
CA ASP A 80 2.50 -2.00 41.82
C ASP A 80 1.92 -2.80 43.01
N ILE A 81 1.03 -3.76 42.73
CA ILE A 81 0.50 -4.69 43.76
C ILE A 81 1.62 -5.54 44.37
N LEU A 82 2.53 -6.05 43.53
CA LEU A 82 3.67 -6.84 43.99
C LEU A 82 4.60 -6.01 44.86
N LEU A 83 4.92 -4.78 44.46
CA LEU A 83 5.75 -3.87 45.26
C LEU A 83 5.11 -3.58 46.62
N GLN A 84 3.80 -3.32 46.66
CA GLN A 84 3.07 -3.11 47.91
C GLN A 84 3.13 -4.35 48.82
N THR A 85 2.97 -5.55 48.24
CA THR A 85 3.03 -6.81 48.97
C THR A 85 4.42 -7.05 49.56
N ILE A 86 5.47 -6.80 48.77
CA ILE A 86 6.86 -6.92 49.22
C ILE A 86 7.14 -5.96 50.38
N HIS A 87 6.68 -4.71 50.28
CA HIS A 87 6.84 -3.71 51.35
C HIS A 87 6.19 -4.19 52.66
N GLY A 88 4.94 -4.64 52.61
CA GLY A 88 4.23 -5.14 53.80
C GLY A 88 4.90 -6.36 54.45
N LEU A 89 5.51 -7.24 53.64
CA LEU A 89 6.26 -8.39 54.16
C LEU A 89 7.60 -7.97 54.79
N GLN A 90 8.28 -6.97 54.24
CA GLN A 90 9.53 -6.44 54.80
C GLN A 90 9.30 -5.77 56.15
N GLU A 91 8.25 -4.95 56.27
CA GLU A 91 7.82 -4.34 57.54
C GLU A 91 7.56 -5.40 58.60
N ALA A 92 6.83 -6.47 58.27
CA ALA A 92 6.52 -7.55 59.20
C ALA A 92 7.77 -8.32 59.69
N ASN A 93 8.82 -8.38 58.88
CA ASN A 93 10.05 -9.13 59.17
C ASN A 93 11.15 -8.28 59.86
N ASN A 94 10.95 -6.97 60.09
CA ASN A 94 11.99 -6.04 60.54
C ASN A 94 13.27 -6.10 59.69
N ALA A 95 13.17 -6.49 58.43
CA ALA A 95 14.30 -6.53 57.51
C ALA A 95 14.58 -5.10 57.01
N PRO A 96 15.85 -4.66 56.95
CA PRO A 96 16.18 -3.41 56.28
C PRO A 96 15.73 -3.49 54.81
N ALA A 97 15.27 -2.37 54.25
CA ALA A 97 14.81 -2.32 52.87
C ALA A 97 15.93 -2.81 51.92
N PRO A 98 15.70 -3.84 51.09
CA PRO A 98 16.73 -4.40 50.24
C PRO A 98 17.01 -3.54 48.98
N PHE A 99 16.20 -2.52 48.70
CA PHE A 99 16.27 -1.66 47.51
C PHE A 99 16.80 -0.24 47.82
N ASP A 100 17.71 -0.09 48.78
CA ASP A 100 18.47 1.16 48.98
C ASP A 100 19.56 1.37 47.91
N GLY A 101 19.78 0.37 47.04
CA GLY A 101 20.48 0.59 45.79
C GLY A 101 19.54 1.33 44.85
N GLU A 102 19.79 2.62 44.69
CA GLU A 102 19.29 3.49 43.62
C GLU A 102 19.15 2.65 42.35
N TRP A 103 17.94 2.17 42.06
CA TRP A 103 17.59 1.86 40.70
C TRP A 103 17.68 3.22 40.03
N GLU A 104 18.82 3.54 39.42
CA GLU A 104 18.82 4.49 38.31
C GLU A 104 17.75 3.91 37.40
N GLY A 105 16.57 4.53 37.39
CA GLY A 105 15.50 4.12 36.49
C GLY A 105 16.11 3.93 35.12
N GLU A 106 15.66 2.93 34.37
CA GLU A 106 15.96 2.90 32.94
C GLU A 106 15.78 4.33 32.44
N PRO A 107 16.80 4.92 31.78
CA PRO A 107 16.65 6.28 31.28
C PRO A 107 15.34 6.30 30.52
N GLU A 108 14.49 7.28 30.78
CA GLU A 108 13.39 7.61 29.86
C GLU A 108 14.08 7.94 28.54
N GLU A 109 14.33 6.92 27.72
CA GLU A 109 14.65 7.11 26.32
C GLU A 109 13.38 7.72 25.77
N GLU A 110 13.35 9.05 25.70
CA GLU A 110 12.47 9.74 24.76
C GLU A 110 12.60 8.95 23.46
N PRO A 111 11.48 8.45 22.89
CA PRO A 111 11.58 7.75 21.62
C PRO A 111 12.34 8.68 20.70
N GLU A 112 13.51 8.26 20.22
CA GLU A 112 14.21 9.01 19.19
C GLU A 112 13.19 9.13 18.06
N GLU A 113 12.60 10.32 17.93
CA GLU A 113 11.80 10.65 16.77
C GLU A 113 12.80 10.56 15.63
N GLU A 114 12.89 9.38 15.00
CA GLU A 114 13.53 9.23 13.72
C GLU A 114 12.82 10.26 12.84
N GLU A 115 13.49 11.41 12.63
CA GLU A 115 13.10 12.40 11.64
C GLU A 115 13.06 11.63 10.34
N ILE A 116 11.85 11.21 9.97
CA ILE A 116 11.60 10.47 8.75
C ILE A 116 12.01 11.45 7.66
N GLU A 117 13.24 11.29 7.16
CA GLU A 117 13.76 12.14 6.10
C GLU A 117 12.70 12.16 5.00
N ASP A 118 12.30 13.37 4.61
CA ASP A 118 11.32 13.58 3.56
C ASP A 118 11.68 12.69 2.38
N ILE A 119 10.90 11.61 2.16
CA ILE A 119 11.13 10.69 1.07
C ILE A 119 11.16 11.55 -0.19
N PRO A 120 12.29 11.58 -0.94
CA PRO A 120 12.38 12.45 -2.10
C PRO A 120 11.26 12.04 -3.05
N LEU A 121 10.36 12.99 -3.33
CA LEU A 121 9.36 12.86 -4.39
C LEU A 121 10.14 12.73 -5.70
N GLY A 122 10.49 11.49 -6.05
CA GLY A 122 11.07 11.19 -7.35
C GLY A 122 10.09 11.67 -8.40
N GLU A 123 10.51 12.68 -9.18
CA GLU A 123 9.87 13.04 -10.43
C GLU A 123 10.01 11.85 -11.38
N GLY A 124 9.18 10.83 -11.16
CA GLY A 124 9.01 9.73 -12.08
C GLY A 124 8.33 10.28 -13.31
N GLU A 125 9.14 10.69 -14.28
CA GLU A 125 8.71 10.86 -15.66
C GLU A 125 8.10 9.53 -16.09
N ILE A 126 6.77 9.48 -16.11
CA ILE A 126 6.03 8.34 -16.62
C ILE A 126 6.23 8.38 -18.13
N ASP A 127 7.13 7.53 -18.63
CA ASP A 127 7.30 7.30 -20.05
C ASP A 127 6.05 6.56 -20.58
N ASP A 128 5.18 7.31 -21.24
CA ASP A 128 3.97 6.82 -21.88
C ASP A 128 4.33 6.06 -23.17
N GLU A 129 4.62 4.75 -23.08
CA GLU A 129 4.70 3.84 -24.25
C GLU A 129 3.47 2.90 -24.40
#